data_AF-A0A7W1EJK3-F1
#
_entry.id   AF-A0A7W1EJK3-F1
#
_cell.length_a   1.000
_cell.length_b   1.000
_cell.length_c   1.000
_cell.angle_alpha   90.00
_cell.angle_beta   90.00
_cell.angle_gamma   90.00
#
_symmetry.space_group_name_H-M   'P 1'
#
loop_
_entity.id
_entity.type
_entity.pdbx_description
1 polymer ?
#
loop_
_entity_poly.entity_id
_entity_poly.type
_entity_poly.pdbx_seq_one_letter_code
_entity_poly.pdbx_strand_id
1 'polypeptide(L)' 'MNDKLLMIDYFSKRKMGALAVGIIKGIATYYNEQDKIEIKSMSDPEDERVQIRVEFK' A
#
# COMPACT_ATOMS: atom_id res chain seq x y z
N MET A 1 -4.23 1.38 -19.94
CA MET A 1 -4.18 1.32 -18.46
C MET A 1 -2.77 0.88 -18.10
N ASN A 2 -2.20 1.36 -17.00
CA ASN A 2 -0.86 0.91 -16.58
C ASN A 2 -1.04 -0.38 -15.78
N ASP A 3 -0.79 -1.53 -16.41
CA ASP A 3 -0.98 -2.85 -15.79
C ASP A 3 -0.03 -3.13 -14.61
N LYS A 4 0.93 -2.23 -14.39
CA LYS A 4 1.91 -2.26 -13.30
C LYS A 4 1.54 -1.37 -12.12
N LEU A 5 0.40 -0.70 -12.12
CA LEU A 5 0.00 0.22 -11.05
C LEU A 5 -1.28 -0.25 -10.38
N LEU A 6 -1.22 -0.45 -9.06
CA LEU A 6 -2.38 -0.67 -8.21
C LEU A 6 -2.53 0.50 -7.25
N MET A 7 -3.71 1.12 -7.28
CA MET A 7 -4.11 2.16 -6.33
C MET A 7 -5.09 1.57 -5.33
N ILE A 8 -4.76 1.66 -4.04
CA ILE A 8 -5.61 1.19 -2.95
C ILE A 8 -6.07 2.41 -2.16
N ASP A 9 -7.38 2.65 -2.16
CA ASP A 9 -8.01 3.64 -1.29
C ASP A 9 -8.45 2.94 0.01
N TYR A 10 -7.67 3.12 1.08
CA TYR A 10 -8.00 2.63 2.41
C TYR A 10 -8.85 3.68 3.15
N PHE A 11 -10.02 3.31 3.65
CA PHE A 11 -10.84 4.17 4.50
C PHE A 11 -11.24 3.47 5.81
N SER A 12 -10.97 4.11 6.94
CA SER A 12 -11.33 3.62 8.27
C SER A 12 -11.24 4.73 9.32
N LYS A 13 -12.28 4.85 10.16
CA LYS A 13 -12.28 5.75 11.34
C LYS A 13 -11.19 5.42 12.37
N ARG A 14 -10.61 4.22 12.32
CA ARG A 14 -9.55 3.78 13.24
C ARG A 14 -8.17 4.31 12.85
N LYS A 15 -8.02 4.94 11.67
CA LYS A 15 -6.77 5.58 11.22
C LYS A 15 -5.57 4.62 11.19
N MET A 16 -5.76 3.41 10.68
CA MET A 16 -4.72 2.38 10.67
C MET A 16 -4.00 2.28 9.32
N GLY A 17 -3.71 3.41 8.68
CA GLY A 17 -3.06 3.44 7.36
C GLY A 17 -1.67 2.77 7.38
N ALA A 18 -0.90 3.02 8.43
CA ALA A 18 0.39 2.36 8.64
C ALA A 18 0.28 0.82 8.72
N LEU A 19 -0.76 0.30 9.39
CA LEU A 19 -1.03 -1.14 9.45
C LEU A 19 -1.35 -1.70 8.06
N ALA A 20 -2.20 -1.01 7.29
CA ALA A 20 -2.53 -1.44 5.93
C ALA A 20 -1.27 -1.54 5.04
N VAL A 21 -0.39 -0.54 5.10
CA VAL A 21 0.91 -0.57 4.41
C VAL A 21 1.77 -1.75 4.90
N GLY A 22 1.80 -2.02 6.21
CA GLY A 22 2.53 -3.14 6.79
C GLY A 22 2.04 -4.50 6.28
N ILE A 23 0.73 -4.70 6.19
CA ILE A 23 0.12 -5.93 5.66
C ILE A 23 0.52 -6.15 4.20
N ILE A 24 0.43 -5.10 3.36
CA ILE A 24 0.81 -5.18 1.94
C ILE A 24 2.28 -5.56 1.80
N LYS A 25 3.18 -4.94 2.58
CA LYS A 25 4.60 -5.30 2.62
C LYS A 25 4.82 -6.75 3.04
N GLY A 26 4.10 -7.21 4.08
CA GLY A 26 4.18 -8.59 4.56
C GLY A 26 3.78 -9.61 3.50
N ILE A 27 2.72 -9.33 2.74
CA ILE A 27 2.29 -10.17 1.61
C ILE A 27 3.38 -10.23 0.54
N ALA A 28 3.95 -9.08 0.15
CA ALA A 28 5.01 -9.05 -0.85
C ALA A 28 6.25 -9.85 -0.42
N THR A 29 6.65 -9.73 0.84
CA THR A 29 7.75 -10.55 1.41
C THR A 29 7.41 -12.04 1.39
N TYR A 30 6.17 -12.42 1.73
CA TYR A 30 5.74 -13.82 1.72
C TYR A 30 5.86 -14.46 0.32
N TYR A 31 5.54 -13.71 -0.73
CA TYR A 31 5.70 -14.16 -2.13
C TYR A 31 7.11 -13.92 -2.71
N ASN A 32 8.05 -13.40 -1.91
CA ASN A 32 9.41 -13.06 -2.34
C ASN A 32 9.43 -12.02 -3.48
N GLU A 33 8.51 -11.04 -3.42
CA GLU A 33 8.32 -9.97 -4.40
C GLU A 33 8.67 -8.57 -3.86
N GLN A 34 9.21 -8.48 -2.64
CA GLN A 34 9.52 -7.20 -1.99
C GLN A 34 10.41 -6.27 -2.83
N ASP A 35 11.32 -6.83 -3.64
CA ASP A 35 12.23 -6.04 -4.50
C ASP A 35 11.61 -5.67 -5.86
N LYS A 36 10.51 -6.35 -6.21
CA LYS A 36 9.77 -6.17 -7.47
C LYS A 36 8.65 -5.13 -7.36
N ILE A 37 8.34 -4.68 -6.15
CA ILE A 37 7.28 -3.68 -5.94
C ILE A 37 7.81 -2.45 -5.21
N GLU A 38 7.18 -1.32 -5.47
CA GLU A 38 7.38 -0.09 -4.72
C GLU A 38 6.04 0.31 -4.08
N ILE A 39 6.04 0.47 -2.76
CA ILE A 39 4.84 0.85 -2.00
C ILE A 39 5.05 2.25 -1.41
N LYS A 40 4.12 3.17 -1.72
CA LYS A 40 4.11 4.54 -1.20
C LYS A 40 2.74 4.89 -0.63
N SER A 41 2.73 5.47 0.57
CA SER A 41 1.56 6.21 1.05
C SER A 41 1.56 7.58 0.38
N MET A 42 0.47 7.92 -0.31
CA MET A 42 0.31 9.20 -1.01
C MET A 42 -0.39 10.26 -0.13
N SER A 43 -0.82 9.87 1.07
CA SER A 43 -1.42 10.74 2.08
C SER A 43 -0.90 10.39 3.48
N ASP A 44 -1.32 11.16 4.47
CA ASP A 44 -0.93 10.93 5.87
C ASP A 44 -1.41 9.55 6.34
N PRO A 45 -0.52 8.67 6.85
CA PRO A 45 -0.90 7.36 7.39
C PRO A 45 -1.88 7.42 8.58
N GLU A 46 -1.96 8.57 9.27
CA GLU A 46 -2.83 8.83 10.41
C GLU A 46 -4.21 9.41 10.02
N ASP A 47 -4.47 9.58 8.72
CA ASP A 47 -5.79 9.97 8.22
C ASP A 47 -6.78 8.80 8.19
N GLU A 48 -8.07 9.14 8.24
CA GLU A 48 -9.12 8.15 8.05
C GLU A 48 -9.15 7.61 6.63
N ARG A 49 -8.61 8.36 5.66
CA ARG A 49 -8.49 7.97 4.26
C ARG A 49 -7.03 8.00 3.86
N VAL A 50 -6.50 6.84 3.50
CA VAL A 50 -5.11 6.69 3.07
C VAL A 50 -5.07 6.14 1.66
N GLN A 51 -4.41 6.86 0.76
CA GLN A 51 -4.18 6.36 -0.59
C GLN A 51 -2.82 5.68 -0.65
N ILE A 52 -2.81 4.41 -1.02
CA ILE A 52 -1.60 3.59 -1.12
C ILE A 52 -1.36 3.27 -2.58
N ARG A 53 -0.19 3.66 -3.08
CA ARG A 53 0.29 3.35 -4.42
C ARG A 53 1.21 2.13 -4.35
N VAL A 54 0.89 1.11 -5.14
CA VAL A 54 1.74 -0.06 -5.35
C VAL A 54 2.12 -0.11 -6.82
N GLU A 55 3.42 -0.08 -7.11
CA GLU A 55 3.96 -0.11 -8.46
C GLU A 55 4.85 -1.34 -8.65
N PHE A 56 4.53 -2.17 -9.63
CA PHE A 56 5.25 -3.38 -9.98
C PHE A 56 6.34 -3.04 -11.01
N LYS A 57 7.55 -3.55 -10.83
CA LYS A 57 8.70 -3.32 -11.72
C LYS A 57 8.73 -4.30 -12.88
#